data_AF-A0A9D2SR02-F1
#
_entry.id   AF-A0A9D2SR02-F1
#
_cell.length_a   1.000
_cell.length_b   1.000
_cell.length_c   1.000
_cell.angle_alpha   90.00
_cell.angle_beta   90.00
_cell.angle_gamma   90.00
#
_symmetry.space_group_name_H-M   'P 1'
#
loop_
_entity.id
_entity.type
_entity.pdbx_description
1 polymer ?
#
loop_
_entity_poly.entity_id
_entity_poly.type
_entity_poly.pdbx_seq_one_letter_code
_entity_poly.pdbx_strand_id
1 'polypeptide(L)'
;SYVNWKPDMVWFDNHRAYGTPNYYVQKLFMNHQGSRRLAVTAEGIGAVSSRAPEYRGRMRLEGYETKTRFDEVCVKNLDTGEEKAFGSFVTEQGEHAWLEGCEDWESYEICLKACELEGRKGFQVLFGWQDEDNYLAATFGGWQNLDLFVHRQINGRGCDLTEGWFRAEKGRVYDLKIRVKDDRISIFIDGEEYLPIRENPLEVERLYHAASLDEEDGSVILKVVNLQEKEESAGIRLDGLADGERKKIFPVDAQVYTMTGRREQENSFEEPEAVSPVESSLRLEKECFTYHFPALSLTVLHFYPNEGKRKGGLEKSALLEKGPSACAGDVLQ
;
A
#
# COMPACT_ATOMS: atom_id res chain seq x y z
N SER A 1 -28.61 -16.52 2.18
CA SER A 1 -27.23 -17.05 2.20
C SER A 1 -26.37 -16.07 2.97
N TYR A 2 -25.63 -16.53 3.98
CA TYR A 2 -24.62 -15.70 4.63
C TYR A 2 -23.45 -15.54 3.66
N VAL A 3 -23.08 -14.31 3.34
CA VAL A 3 -21.85 -14.03 2.58
C VAL A 3 -20.79 -13.73 3.61
N ASN A 4 -19.80 -14.61 3.72
CA ASN A 4 -18.68 -14.36 4.61
C ASN A 4 -17.93 -13.10 4.16
N TRP A 5 -17.47 -12.29 5.11
CA TRP A 5 -16.76 -11.06 4.79
C TRP A 5 -15.46 -11.44 4.07
N LYS A 6 -15.18 -10.81 2.92
CA LYS A 6 -13.99 -11.15 2.11
C LYS A 6 -12.60 -10.83 2.69
N PRO A 7 -12.39 -10.09 3.81
CA PRO A 7 -11.05 -9.87 4.34
C PRO A 7 -10.55 -11.03 5.21
N ASP A 8 -11.35 -12.10 5.41
CA ASP A 8 -10.98 -13.19 6.29
C ASP A 8 -9.73 -13.94 5.79
N MET A 9 -8.74 -14.06 6.67
CA MET A 9 -7.52 -14.82 6.42
C MET A 9 -7.76 -16.34 6.46
N VAL A 10 -8.76 -16.79 7.22
CA VAL A 10 -9.11 -18.21 7.35
C VAL A 10 -10.59 -18.38 7.09
N TRP A 11 -10.92 -19.24 6.14
CA TRP A 11 -12.29 -19.58 5.78
C TRP A 11 -12.62 -20.95 6.35
N PHE A 12 -13.85 -21.15 6.82
CA PHE A 12 -14.27 -22.41 7.42
C PHE A 12 -15.74 -22.73 7.15
N ASP A 13 -16.05 -24.02 7.15
CA ASP A 13 -17.40 -24.57 7.20
C ASP A 13 -17.54 -25.46 8.45
N ASN A 14 -18.64 -26.21 8.57
CA ASN A 14 -18.88 -27.07 9.74
C ASN A 14 -17.81 -28.16 9.97
N HIS A 15 -16.98 -28.47 8.96
CA HIS A 15 -16.07 -29.61 8.98
C HIS A 15 -14.65 -29.29 8.50
N ARG A 16 -14.43 -28.15 7.85
CA ARG A 16 -13.19 -27.82 7.15
C ARG A 16 -12.82 -26.36 7.38
N ALA A 17 -11.53 -26.08 7.25
CA ALA A 17 -11.01 -24.72 7.15
C ALA A 17 -9.84 -24.67 6.17
N TYR A 18 -9.62 -23.51 5.54
CA TYR A 18 -8.45 -23.24 4.71
C TYR A 18 -7.94 -21.82 4.92
N GLY A 19 -6.64 -21.62 4.73
CA GLY A 19 -6.02 -20.29 4.77
C GLY A 19 -6.06 -19.62 3.41
N THR A 20 -6.30 -18.31 3.35
CA THR A 20 -6.16 -17.54 2.11
C THR A 20 -4.69 -17.29 1.79
N PRO A 21 -4.34 -16.86 0.56
CA PRO A 21 -2.98 -16.43 0.25
C PRO A 21 -2.44 -15.39 1.25
N ASN A 22 -3.30 -14.46 1.70
CA ASN A 22 -2.95 -13.46 2.71
C ASN A 22 -2.59 -14.10 4.07
N TYR A 23 -3.28 -15.14 4.50
CA TYR A 23 -2.92 -15.89 5.72
C TYR A 23 -1.49 -16.43 5.64
N TYR A 24 -1.14 -17.07 4.52
CA TYR A 24 0.17 -17.66 4.34
C TYR A 24 1.28 -16.59 4.25
N VAL A 25 1.01 -15.45 3.60
CA VAL A 25 1.94 -14.30 3.60
C VAL A 25 2.20 -13.82 5.03
N GLN A 26 1.15 -13.60 5.83
CA GLN A 26 1.32 -13.17 7.23
C GLN A 26 2.07 -14.23 8.04
N LYS A 27 1.73 -15.51 7.87
CA LYS A 27 2.41 -16.63 8.53
C LYS A 27 3.91 -16.67 8.19
N LEU A 28 4.29 -16.49 6.93
CA LEU A 28 5.70 -16.43 6.52
C LEU A 28 6.40 -15.22 7.14
N PHE A 29 5.77 -14.04 7.12
CA PHE A 29 6.41 -12.84 7.68
C PHE A 29 6.63 -12.94 9.19
N MET A 30 5.69 -13.53 9.93
CA MET A 30 5.78 -13.72 11.38
C MET A 30 6.76 -14.82 11.79
N ASN A 31 6.86 -15.91 11.03
CA ASN A 31 7.82 -16.98 11.33
C ASN A 31 9.24 -16.69 10.82
N HIS A 32 9.41 -15.69 9.96
CA HIS A 32 10.71 -15.27 9.41
C HIS A 32 10.92 -13.77 9.57
N GLN A 33 10.69 -13.23 10.76
CA GLN A 33 10.81 -11.78 11.00
C GLN A 33 12.28 -11.34 11.12
N GLY A 34 13.07 -12.07 11.92
CA GLY A 34 14.38 -11.64 12.41
C GLY A 34 14.28 -10.53 13.47
N SER A 35 15.38 -10.29 14.17
CA SER A 35 15.47 -9.35 15.30
C SER A 35 15.94 -7.96 14.87
N ARG A 36 16.77 -7.88 13.82
CA ARG A 36 17.36 -6.63 13.35
C ARG A 36 17.36 -6.53 11.84
N ARG A 37 16.87 -5.41 11.30
CA ARG A 37 16.95 -5.12 9.86
C ARG A 37 18.40 -4.95 9.42
N LEU A 38 18.75 -5.55 8.28
CA LEU A 38 20.04 -5.38 7.62
C LEU A 38 19.92 -4.31 6.53
N ALA A 39 21.02 -3.58 6.31
CA ALA A 39 21.15 -2.73 5.14
C ALA A 39 21.31 -3.64 3.90
N VAL A 40 20.59 -3.31 2.83
CA VAL A 40 20.69 -4.02 1.55
C VAL A 40 21.06 -3.02 0.48
N THR A 41 22.08 -3.36 -0.31
CA THR A 41 22.45 -2.63 -1.52
C THR A 41 22.00 -3.43 -2.73
N ALA A 42 21.42 -2.72 -3.71
CA ALA A 42 20.82 -3.32 -4.88
C ALA A 42 21.25 -2.56 -6.14
N GLU A 43 21.67 -3.29 -7.16
CA GLU A 43 22.06 -2.74 -8.46
C GLU A 43 21.30 -3.48 -9.57
N GLY A 44 20.79 -2.75 -10.56
CA GLY A 44 20.12 -3.35 -11.73
C GLY A 44 18.74 -4.00 -11.46
N ILE A 45 18.19 -3.88 -10.24
CA ILE A 45 16.87 -4.41 -9.84
C ILE A 45 15.85 -3.32 -9.46
N GLY A 46 16.15 -2.04 -9.72
CA GLY A 46 15.29 -0.89 -9.41
C GLY A 46 14.06 -0.72 -10.32
N ALA A 47 13.51 0.50 -10.38
CA ALA A 47 12.28 0.81 -11.10
C ALA A 47 12.31 0.37 -12.57
N VAL A 48 11.36 -0.48 -12.98
CA VAL A 48 11.11 -0.85 -14.39
C VAL A 48 10.09 0.05 -15.06
N SER A 49 9.20 0.64 -14.28
CA SER A 49 8.27 1.65 -14.75
C SER A 49 8.11 2.70 -13.67
N SER A 50 8.14 3.96 -14.08
CA SER A 50 7.67 5.08 -13.28
C SER A 50 6.47 5.70 -13.97
N ARG A 51 5.42 5.99 -13.20
CA ARG A 51 4.29 6.80 -13.66
C ARG A 51 4.24 8.06 -12.82
N ALA A 52 4.43 9.21 -13.46
CA ALA A 52 4.23 10.49 -12.80
C ALA A 52 2.75 10.64 -12.40
N PRO A 53 2.45 11.32 -11.29
CA PRO A 53 1.09 11.71 -10.96
C PRO A 53 0.49 12.55 -12.09
N GLU A 54 -0.78 12.32 -12.41
CA GLU A 54 -1.50 13.01 -13.48
C GLU A 54 -2.61 13.88 -12.87
N TYR A 55 -2.76 15.11 -13.35
CA TYR A 55 -3.71 16.07 -12.74
C TYR A 55 -4.76 16.60 -13.72
N ARG A 56 -4.70 16.14 -14.97
CA ARG A 56 -5.72 16.42 -16.00
C ARG A 56 -7.05 15.80 -15.57
N GLY A 57 -8.14 16.36 -16.05
CA GLY A 57 -9.50 15.90 -15.76
C GLY A 57 -10.44 17.02 -15.39
N ARG A 58 -11.71 16.66 -15.26
CA ARG A 58 -12.78 17.59 -14.91
C ARG A 58 -12.61 18.06 -13.46
N MET A 59 -13.24 19.18 -13.13
CA MET A 59 -13.23 19.77 -11.80
C MET A 59 -14.66 20.05 -11.36
N ARG A 60 -14.99 19.79 -10.10
CA ARG A 60 -16.30 20.11 -9.53
C ARG A 60 -16.24 20.59 -8.09
N LEU A 61 -17.24 21.40 -7.73
CA LEU A 61 -17.47 21.91 -6.39
C LEU A 61 -18.69 21.23 -5.80
N GLU A 62 -18.63 20.84 -4.54
CA GLU A 62 -19.78 20.26 -3.85
C GLU A 62 -19.76 20.51 -2.34
N GLY A 63 -20.94 20.59 -1.74
CA GLY A 63 -21.09 20.55 -0.29
C GLY A 63 -20.90 19.14 0.24
N TYR A 64 -20.06 18.95 1.25
CA TYR A 64 -19.82 17.63 1.85
C TYR A 64 -20.84 17.42 2.97
N GLU A 65 -21.99 16.80 2.65
CA GLU A 65 -23.18 16.75 3.53
C GLU A 65 -23.69 18.14 3.97
N THR A 66 -23.53 19.15 3.11
CA THR A 66 -23.92 20.55 3.40
C THR A 66 -24.59 21.22 2.20
N LYS A 67 -25.29 22.31 2.50
CA LYS A 67 -25.56 23.36 1.54
C LYS A 67 -24.40 24.36 1.58
N THR A 68 -23.76 24.60 0.45
CA THR A 68 -22.57 25.46 0.37
C THR A 68 -22.72 26.48 -0.73
N ARG A 69 -22.30 27.72 -0.45
CA ARG A 69 -22.14 28.78 -1.45
C ARG A 69 -20.68 28.88 -1.85
N PHE A 70 -20.45 28.94 -3.16
CA PHE A 70 -19.17 29.23 -3.77
C PHE A 70 -19.27 30.54 -4.55
N ASP A 71 -18.34 31.46 -4.34
CA ASP A 71 -18.30 32.75 -5.02
C ASP A 71 -16.94 32.98 -5.68
N GLU A 72 -16.91 33.85 -6.69
CA GLU A 72 -15.67 34.26 -7.37
C GLU A 72 -14.85 33.06 -7.89
N VAL A 73 -15.53 32.03 -8.37
CA VAL A 73 -14.88 30.80 -8.84
C VAL A 73 -14.14 31.09 -10.14
N CYS A 74 -12.84 30.84 -10.17
CA CYS A 74 -12.05 30.84 -11.39
C CYS A 74 -10.99 29.73 -11.39
N VAL A 75 -10.57 29.32 -12.58
CA VAL A 75 -9.45 28.41 -12.78
C VAL A 75 -8.46 29.08 -13.71
N LYS A 76 -7.19 29.10 -13.32
CA LYS A 76 -6.09 29.67 -14.10
C LYS A 76 -5.12 28.59 -14.52
N ASN A 77 -4.85 28.47 -15.81
CA ASN A 77 -3.78 27.64 -16.35
C ASN A 77 -2.43 28.32 -16.04
N LEU A 78 -1.54 27.60 -15.36
CA LEU A 78 -0.25 28.15 -14.93
C LEU A 78 0.81 28.11 -16.02
N ASP A 79 0.60 27.33 -17.08
CA ASP A 79 1.53 27.18 -18.20
C ASP A 79 1.24 28.22 -19.29
N THR A 80 -0.03 28.44 -19.62
CA THR A 80 -0.47 29.38 -20.66
C THR A 80 -0.84 30.75 -20.11
N GLY A 81 -1.19 30.85 -18.83
CA GLY A 81 -1.74 32.05 -18.21
C GLY A 81 -3.22 32.30 -18.53
N GLU A 82 -3.88 31.41 -19.28
CA GLU A 82 -5.33 31.47 -19.54
C GLU A 82 -6.11 31.38 -18.22
N GLU A 83 -7.17 32.18 -18.08
CA GLU A 83 -8.03 32.17 -16.90
C GLU A 83 -9.50 32.08 -17.32
N LYS A 84 -10.25 31.19 -16.65
CA LYS A 84 -11.69 31.00 -16.86
C LYS A 84 -12.42 31.34 -15.58
N ALA A 85 -13.34 32.29 -15.66
CA ALA A 85 -14.24 32.65 -14.57
C ALA A 85 -15.57 31.91 -14.72
N PHE A 86 -16.04 31.34 -13.62
CA PHE A 86 -17.28 30.55 -13.53
C PHE A 86 -18.37 31.24 -12.71
N GLY A 87 -18.02 32.29 -11.96
CA GLY A 87 -18.98 33.08 -11.18
C GLY A 87 -19.27 32.48 -9.82
N SER A 88 -20.54 32.39 -9.45
CA SER A 88 -20.98 31.85 -8.16
C SER A 88 -21.89 30.64 -8.34
N PHE A 89 -21.82 29.72 -7.38
CA PHE A 89 -22.64 28.52 -7.30
C PHE A 89 -23.24 28.39 -5.91
N VAL A 90 -24.39 27.73 -5.82
CA VAL A 90 -24.92 27.18 -4.57
C VAL A 90 -25.22 25.72 -4.84
N THR A 91 -24.68 24.84 -4.03
CA THR A 91 -24.94 23.39 -4.11
C THR A 91 -25.77 22.98 -2.90
N GLU A 92 -26.88 22.26 -3.11
CA GLU A 92 -27.57 21.55 -2.03
C GLU A 92 -26.86 20.25 -1.67
N GLN A 93 -27.31 19.57 -0.61
CA GLN A 93 -26.75 18.29 -0.20
C GLN A 93 -26.88 17.24 -1.31
N GLY A 94 -25.74 16.70 -1.77
CA GLY A 94 -25.67 15.70 -2.84
C GLY A 94 -25.64 16.29 -4.26
N GLU A 95 -25.69 17.62 -4.39
CA GLU A 95 -25.48 18.32 -5.66
C GLU A 95 -24.02 18.73 -5.85
N HIS A 96 -23.65 18.93 -7.11
CA HIS A 96 -22.33 19.40 -7.50
C HIS A 96 -22.40 20.38 -8.67
N ALA A 97 -21.40 21.23 -8.80
CA ALA A 97 -21.24 22.17 -9.90
C ALA A 97 -19.93 21.87 -10.66
N TRP A 98 -20.03 21.62 -11.97
CA TRP A 98 -18.88 21.35 -12.83
C TRP A 98 -18.23 22.64 -13.36
N LEU A 99 -16.90 22.65 -13.39
CA LEU A 99 -16.07 23.70 -14.00
C LEU A 99 -15.54 23.18 -15.34
N GLU A 100 -16.37 23.24 -16.38
CA GLU A 100 -16.06 22.69 -17.70
C GLU A 100 -15.05 23.55 -18.47
N GLY A 101 -14.29 22.93 -19.38
CA GLY A 101 -13.34 23.59 -20.28
C GLY A 101 -11.92 23.74 -19.73
N CYS A 102 -11.58 23.02 -18.65
CA CYS A 102 -10.25 22.97 -18.04
C CYS A 102 -9.65 21.54 -18.02
N GLU A 103 -10.26 20.59 -18.71
CA GLU A 103 -9.99 19.14 -18.59
C GLU A 103 -8.57 18.77 -19.03
N ASP A 104 -8.06 19.46 -20.04
CA ASP A 104 -6.74 19.26 -20.60
C ASP A 104 -5.65 20.08 -19.87
N TRP A 105 -5.94 20.68 -18.72
CA TRP A 105 -4.94 21.46 -17.97
C TRP A 105 -4.19 20.56 -16.98
N GLU A 106 -2.86 20.66 -16.99
CA GLU A 106 -1.99 19.86 -16.12
C GLU A 106 -1.43 20.68 -14.95
N SER A 107 -1.11 21.96 -15.19
CA SER A 107 -0.78 22.92 -14.16
C SER A 107 -1.86 24.00 -14.07
N TYR A 108 -2.51 24.13 -12.92
CA TYR A 108 -3.60 25.07 -12.73
C TYR A 108 -3.74 25.56 -11.28
N GLU A 109 -4.44 26.68 -11.13
CA GLU A 109 -4.85 27.24 -9.85
C GLU A 109 -6.37 27.40 -9.85
N ILE A 110 -7.06 26.69 -8.95
CA ILE A 110 -8.49 26.85 -8.69
C ILE A 110 -8.62 27.87 -7.56
N CYS A 111 -9.27 29.00 -7.80
CA CYS A 111 -9.56 30.05 -6.82
C CYS A 111 -11.07 30.14 -6.60
N LEU A 112 -11.50 30.23 -5.35
CA LEU A 112 -12.89 30.41 -5.00
C LEU A 112 -13.04 30.94 -3.57
N LYS A 113 -14.18 31.55 -3.28
CA LYS A 113 -14.64 31.77 -1.91
C LYS A 113 -15.67 30.72 -1.56
N ALA A 114 -15.55 30.07 -0.40
CA ALA A 114 -16.51 29.05 0.05
C ALA A 114 -17.14 29.42 1.39
N CYS A 115 -18.43 29.11 1.55
CA CYS A 115 -19.18 29.34 2.77
C CYS A 115 -20.20 28.21 3.01
N GLU A 116 -20.01 27.45 4.10
CA GLU A 116 -21.01 26.49 4.57
C GLU A 116 -22.25 27.25 5.08
N LEU A 117 -23.40 27.02 4.44
CA LEU A 117 -24.67 27.65 4.80
C LEU A 117 -25.49 26.79 5.76
N GLU A 118 -25.58 25.48 5.47
CA GLU A 118 -26.33 24.49 6.24
C GLU A 118 -25.64 23.13 6.21
N GLY A 119 -25.90 22.26 7.19
CA GLY A 119 -25.22 20.96 7.33
C GLY A 119 -24.19 20.96 8.45
N ARG A 120 -23.20 20.05 8.35
CA ARG A 120 -22.26 19.78 9.44
C ARG A 120 -20.84 19.36 9.03
N LYS A 121 -20.53 19.31 7.73
CA LYS A 121 -19.33 18.64 7.20
C LYS A 121 -18.62 19.47 6.11
N GLY A 122 -18.77 20.79 6.12
CA GLY A 122 -18.04 21.67 5.22
C GLY A 122 -18.25 21.37 3.75
N PHE A 123 -17.21 21.41 2.94
CA PHE A 123 -17.30 21.39 1.48
C PHE A 123 -16.05 20.79 0.85
N GLN A 124 -16.12 20.46 -0.43
CA GLN A 124 -14.97 19.89 -1.14
C GLN A 124 -14.86 20.37 -2.58
N VAL A 125 -13.64 20.31 -3.09
CA VAL A 125 -13.28 20.57 -4.48
C VAL A 125 -12.65 19.32 -5.05
N LEU A 126 -13.27 18.74 -6.05
CA LEU A 126 -12.72 17.62 -6.81
C LEU A 126 -12.02 18.16 -8.05
N PHE A 127 -10.86 17.61 -8.36
CA PHE A 127 -10.00 18.03 -9.47
C PHE A 127 -9.23 16.83 -10.02
N GLY A 128 -8.70 16.96 -11.25
CA GLY A 128 -8.12 15.82 -11.96
C GLY A 128 -9.09 14.63 -12.09
N TRP A 129 -10.40 14.91 -12.12
CA TRP A 129 -11.43 13.87 -12.11
C TRP A 129 -11.55 13.25 -13.49
N GLN A 130 -11.37 11.93 -13.56
CA GLN A 130 -11.53 11.13 -14.77
C GLN A 130 -12.84 10.34 -14.72
N ASP A 131 -13.10 9.70 -13.57
CA ASP A 131 -14.30 8.94 -13.25
C ASP A 131 -14.44 8.78 -11.72
N GLU A 132 -15.47 8.06 -11.27
CA GLU A 132 -15.73 7.79 -9.84
C GLU A 132 -14.63 6.92 -9.16
N ASP A 133 -13.78 6.27 -9.95
CA ASP A 133 -12.68 5.45 -9.47
C ASP A 133 -11.32 6.16 -9.55
N ASN A 134 -11.26 7.37 -10.14
CA ASN A 134 -10.03 8.09 -10.42
C ASN A 134 -10.20 9.62 -10.32
N TYR A 135 -9.82 10.20 -9.18
CA TYR A 135 -9.89 11.65 -8.94
C TYR A 135 -9.01 12.10 -7.76
N LEU A 136 -8.82 13.42 -7.63
CA LEU A 136 -8.34 14.07 -6.42
C LEU A 136 -9.47 14.88 -5.78
N ALA A 137 -9.46 14.99 -4.46
CA ALA A 137 -10.41 15.82 -3.72
C ALA A 137 -9.71 16.55 -2.57
N ALA A 138 -9.89 17.87 -2.50
CA ALA A 138 -9.58 18.64 -1.30
C ALA A 138 -10.86 18.80 -0.48
N THR A 139 -10.94 18.13 0.66
CA THR A 139 -12.11 18.16 1.55
C THR A 139 -11.82 19.06 2.74
N PHE A 140 -12.70 20.03 2.99
CA PHE A 140 -12.62 21.01 4.06
C PHE A 140 -13.73 20.72 5.06
N GLY A 141 -13.41 20.14 6.22
CA GLY A 141 -14.39 19.77 7.25
C GLY A 141 -14.86 18.32 7.16
N GLY A 142 -13.96 17.38 6.86
CA GLY A 142 -14.22 15.96 6.69
C GLY A 142 -14.69 15.20 7.94
N TRP A 143 -13.82 14.40 8.59
CA TRP A 143 -14.17 13.62 9.77
C TRP A 143 -14.63 14.52 10.92
N GLN A 144 -15.93 14.43 11.23
CA GLN A 144 -16.62 15.26 12.23
C GLN A 144 -16.43 16.78 12.06
N ASN A 145 -16.08 17.25 10.86
CA ASN A 145 -15.73 18.65 10.60
C ASN A 145 -14.54 19.16 11.44
N LEU A 146 -13.49 18.34 11.52
CA LEU A 146 -12.28 18.63 12.30
C LEU A 146 -10.98 18.52 11.48
N ASP A 147 -11.06 18.11 10.22
CA ASP A 147 -9.93 17.92 9.33
C ASP A 147 -10.11 18.61 7.97
N LEU A 148 -8.97 18.81 7.32
CA LEU A 148 -8.85 19.04 5.90
C LEU A 148 -7.87 17.99 5.38
N PHE A 149 -8.25 17.31 4.30
CA PHE A 149 -7.37 16.35 3.66
C PHE A 149 -7.42 16.48 2.14
N VAL A 150 -6.33 16.07 1.50
CA VAL A 150 -6.28 15.88 0.06
C VAL A 150 -6.28 14.38 -0.22
N HIS A 151 -7.36 13.91 -0.80
CA HIS A 151 -7.59 12.52 -1.14
C HIS A 151 -7.21 12.24 -2.58
N ARG A 152 -6.64 11.05 -2.84
CA ARG A 152 -6.44 10.52 -4.18
C ARG A 152 -7.09 9.15 -4.32
N GLN A 153 -7.98 9.02 -5.29
CA GLN A 153 -8.63 7.79 -5.71
C GLN A 153 -7.94 7.29 -7.00
N ILE A 154 -7.49 6.04 -7.02
CA ILE A 154 -6.93 5.37 -8.20
C ILE A 154 -7.52 3.97 -8.30
N ASN A 155 -8.22 3.66 -9.40
CA ASN A 155 -8.90 2.39 -9.64
C ASN A 155 -9.77 1.94 -8.45
N GLY A 156 -10.53 2.87 -7.86
CA GLY A 156 -11.43 2.60 -6.73
C GLY A 156 -10.72 2.42 -5.39
N ARG A 157 -9.40 2.68 -5.32
CA ARG A 157 -8.62 2.65 -4.08
C ARG A 157 -8.19 4.06 -3.70
N GLY A 158 -8.61 4.48 -2.52
CA GLY A 158 -8.34 5.80 -1.98
C GLY A 158 -7.13 5.83 -1.04
N CYS A 159 -6.39 6.94 -1.05
CA CYS A 159 -5.36 7.28 -0.07
C CYS A 159 -5.40 8.78 0.21
N ASP A 160 -5.27 9.17 1.48
CA ASP A 160 -5.08 10.57 1.84
C ASP A 160 -3.60 10.92 1.70
N LEU A 161 -3.31 11.88 0.82
CA LEU A 161 -1.95 12.34 0.55
C LEU A 161 -1.40 13.20 1.69
N THR A 162 -2.30 13.90 2.39
CA THR A 162 -2.00 14.72 3.55
C THR A 162 -3.29 15.02 4.31
N GLU A 163 -3.15 15.38 5.58
CA GLU A 163 -4.24 15.76 6.47
C GLU A 163 -3.76 16.86 7.43
N GLY A 164 -4.64 17.79 7.76
CA GLY A 164 -4.41 18.86 8.73
C GLY A 164 -5.69 19.24 9.47
N TRP A 165 -5.55 20.00 10.55
CA TRP A 165 -6.68 20.44 11.36
C TRP A 165 -7.47 21.57 10.70
N PHE A 166 -8.74 21.33 10.39
CA PHE A 166 -9.60 22.37 9.83
C PHE A 166 -11.03 22.19 10.29
N ARG A 167 -11.71 23.30 10.57
CA ARG A 167 -13.14 23.29 10.85
C ARG A 167 -13.82 24.32 9.98
N ALA A 168 -14.75 23.87 9.14
CA ALA A 168 -15.65 24.75 8.42
C ALA A 168 -16.62 25.39 9.42
N GLU A 169 -16.45 26.68 9.66
CA GLU A 169 -17.33 27.49 10.48
C GLU A 169 -18.53 27.94 9.64
N LYS A 170 -19.72 27.59 10.12
CA LYS A 170 -20.97 27.93 9.45
C LYS A 170 -21.10 29.45 9.27
N GLY A 171 -21.39 29.88 8.05
CA GLY A 171 -21.53 31.30 7.68
C GLY A 171 -20.21 32.06 7.52
N ARG A 172 -19.05 31.46 7.83
CA ARG A 172 -17.75 32.06 7.53
C ARG A 172 -17.42 31.87 6.06
N VAL A 173 -16.98 32.95 5.43
CA VAL A 173 -16.45 32.92 4.06
C VAL A 173 -14.94 32.68 4.15
N TYR A 174 -14.47 31.66 3.45
CA TYR A 174 -13.06 31.32 3.32
C TYR A 174 -12.58 31.69 1.92
N ASP A 175 -11.42 32.34 1.81
CA ASP A 175 -10.75 32.56 0.52
C ASP A 175 -9.82 31.38 0.24
N LEU A 176 -10.17 30.56 -0.75
CA LEU A 176 -9.53 29.28 -1.01
C LEU A 176 -8.82 29.27 -2.34
N LYS A 177 -7.66 28.62 -2.34
CA LYS A 177 -6.88 28.39 -3.54
C LYS A 177 -6.21 27.04 -3.51
N ILE A 178 -6.41 26.27 -4.59
CA ILE A 178 -5.77 24.98 -4.82
C ILE A 178 -4.84 25.16 -6.01
N ARG A 179 -3.53 25.07 -5.76
CA ARG A 179 -2.51 25.15 -6.80
C ARG A 179 -1.96 23.77 -7.10
N VAL A 180 -2.05 23.35 -8.35
CA VAL A 180 -1.44 22.13 -8.87
C VAL A 180 -0.39 22.52 -9.89
N LYS A 181 0.87 22.13 -9.65
CA LYS A 181 1.97 22.39 -10.57
C LYS A 181 3.05 21.33 -10.43
N ASP A 182 3.48 20.77 -11.55
CA ASP A 182 4.46 19.69 -11.60
C ASP A 182 3.99 18.52 -10.71
N ASP A 183 4.74 18.16 -9.68
CA ASP A 183 4.41 17.11 -8.71
C ASP A 183 3.88 17.67 -7.38
N ARG A 184 3.51 18.96 -7.34
CA ARG A 184 3.11 19.66 -6.11
C ARG A 184 1.65 20.08 -6.14
N ILE A 185 0.96 19.77 -5.05
CA ILE A 185 -0.36 20.31 -4.70
C ILE A 185 -0.19 21.20 -3.47
N SER A 186 -0.69 22.43 -3.53
CA SER A 186 -0.69 23.37 -2.41
C SER A 186 -2.10 23.91 -2.16
N ILE A 187 -2.57 23.81 -0.92
CA ILE A 187 -3.82 24.43 -0.47
C ILE A 187 -3.51 25.73 0.28
N PHE A 188 -4.17 26.81 -0.10
CA PHE A 188 -4.13 28.09 0.59
C PHE A 188 -5.50 28.44 1.16
N ILE A 189 -5.51 28.97 2.37
CA ILE A 189 -6.71 29.42 3.09
C ILE A 189 -6.45 30.83 3.61
N ASP A 190 -7.30 31.77 3.22
CA ASP A 190 -7.19 33.19 3.59
C ASP A 190 -5.80 33.79 3.29
N GLY A 191 -5.17 33.32 2.19
CA GLY A 191 -3.86 33.76 1.70
C GLY A 191 -2.65 32.99 2.24
N GLU A 192 -2.82 32.16 3.27
CA GLU A 192 -1.74 31.40 3.90
C GLU A 192 -1.66 29.98 3.32
N GLU A 193 -0.46 29.49 3.00
CA GLU A 193 -0.25 28.10 2.57
C GLU A 193 -0.43 27.14 3.76
N TYR A 194 -1.34 26.18 3.64
CA TYR A 194 -1.74 25.32 4.75
C TYR A 194 -1.17 23.89 4.62
N LEU A 195 -1.36 23.23 3.47
CA LEU A 195 -0.89 21.87 3.23
C LEU A 195 -0.18 21.76 1.86
N PRO A 196 1.16 21.92 1.83
CA PRO A 196 1.95 21.60 0.65
C PRO A 196 2.26 20.11 0.58
N ILE A 197 2.01 19.51 -0.58
CA ILE A 197 2.19 18.09 -0.85
C ILE A 197 3.10 17.95 -2.05
N ARG A 198 4.05 17.02 -1.99
CA ARG A 198 4.78 16.57 -3.16
C ARG A 198 4.47 15.09 -3.39
N GLU A 199 3.80 14.78 -4.48
CA GLU A 199 3.53 13.41 -4.85
C GLU A 199 4.78 12.79 -5.50
N ASN A 200 5.16 11.60 -5.06
CA ASN A 200 6.22 10.86 -5.71
C ASN A 200 5.64 10.08 -6.89
N PRO A 201 6.41 9.91 -7.99
CA PRO A 201 6.01 9.00 -9.05
C PRO A 201 5.80 7.59 -8.49
N LEU A 202 4.79 6.89 -9.03
CA LEU A 202 4.61 5.48 -8.73
C LEU A 202 5.71 4.69 -9.42
N GLU A 203 6.67 4.22 -8.63
CA GLU A 203 7.76 3.39 -9.12
C GLU A 203 7.48 1.92 -8.80
N VAL A 204 7.40 1.12 -9.85
CA VAL A 204 7.34 -0.34 -9.74
C VAL A 204 8.75 -0.88 -9.93
N GLU A 205 9.32 -1.43 -8.87
CA GLU A 205 10.63 -2.08 -8.91
C GLU A 205 10.54 -3.48 -9.53
N ARG A 206 11.68 -3.98 -10.05
CA ARG A 206 11.75 -5.37 -10.55
C ARG A 206 11.52 -6.35 -9.41
N LEU A 207 12.20 -6.13 -8.29
CA LEU A 207 12.16 -6.98 -7.11
C LEU A 207 12.17 -6.12 -5.85
N TYR A 208 11.11 -6.20 -5.06
CA TYR A 208 11.09 -5.61 -3.72
C TYR A 208 11.77 -6.56 -2.75
N HIS A 209 12.63 -6.04 -1.87
CA HIS A 209 13.45 -6.89 -1.03
C HIS A 209 13.71 -6.28 0.35
N ALA A 210 13.84 -7.16 1.34
CA ALA A 210 14.25 -6.79 2.69
C ALA A 210 15.03 -7.94 3.32
N ALA A 211 16.05 -7.60 4.10
CA ALA A 211 16.84 -8.56 4.84
C ALA A 211 16.85 -8.25 6.34
N SER A 212 16.89 -9.29 7.16
CA SER A 212 17.04 -9.21 8.62
C SER A 212 18.00 -10.28 9.13
N LEU A 213 18.61 -9.99 10.27
CA LEU A 213 19.36 -10.94 11.09
C LEU A 213 18.46 -11.39 12.24
N ASP A 214 18.36 -12.68 12.45
CA ASP A 214 17.93 -13.23 13.73
C ASP A 214 19.13 -13.30 14.67
N GLU A 215 19.10 -12.51 15.73
CA GLU A 215 20.21 -12.45 16.70
C GLU A 215 20.23 -13.66 17.64
N GLU A 216 19.13 -14.42 17.73
CA GLU A 216 19.08 -15.62 18.57
C GLU A 216 19.99 -16.70 18.01
N ASP A 217 19.95 -16.95 16.70
CA ASP A 217 20.72 -18.01 16.03
C ASP A 217 21.72 -17.55 14.98
N GLY A 218 21.80 -16.24 14.74
CA GLY A 218 22.70 -15.65 13.75
C GLY A 218 22.23 -15.86 12.31
N SER A 219 21.03 -16.41 12.10
CA SER A 219 20.49 -16.66 10.76
C SER A 219 20.14 -15.35 10.05
N VAL A 220 20.29 -15.36 8.73
CA VAL A 220 19.93 -14.23 7.88
C VAL A 220 18.68 -14.60 7.10
N ILE A 221 17.71 -13.70 7.06
CA ILE A 221 16.45 -13.88 6.34
C ILE A 221 16.39 -12.83 5.26
N LEU A 222 16.20 -13.27 4.01
CA LEU A 222 15.96 -12.41 2.85
C LEU A 222 14.55 -12.68 2.32
N LYS A 223 13.74 -11.64 2.24
CA LYS A 223 12.40 -11.67 1.65
C LYS A 223 12.45 -10.93 0.33
N VAL A 224 11.92 -11.54 -0.73
CA VAL A 224 11.87 -10.95 -2.06
C VAL A 224 10.49 -11.12 -2.67
N VAL A 225 9.95 -10.07 -3.25
CA VAL A 225 8.68 -10.07 -3.98
C VAL A 225 8.94 -9.72 -5.44
N ASN A 226 8.50 -10.59 -6.34
CA ASN A 226 8.46 -10.35 -7.78
C ASN A 226 7.03 -10.00 -8.19
N LEU A 227 6.77 -8.73 -8.51
CA LEU A 227 5.47 -8.27 -9.02
C LEU A 227 5.33 -8.43 -10.54
N GLN A 228 6.38 -8.86 -11.23
CA GLN A 228 6.38 -9.02 -12.68
C GLN A 228 5.63 -10.30 -13.09
N GLU A 229 5.00 -10.26 -14.27
CA GLU A 229 4.32 -11.42 -14.88
C GLU A 229 5.30 -12.42 -15.53
N LYS A 230 6.60 -12.23 -15.32
CA LYS A 230 7.68 -13.10 -15.79
C LYS A 230 8.65 -13.40 -14.66
N GLU A 231 9.41 -14.48 -14.82
CA GLU A 231 10.52 -14.78 -13.92
C GLU A 231 11.57 -13.66 -13.95
N GLU A 232 12.06 -13.29 -12.78
CA GLU A 232 13.14 -12.34 -12.60
C GLU A 232 14.33 -13.02 -11.91
N SER A 233 15.55 -12.73 -12.37
CA SER A 233 16.78 -13.31 -11.81
C SER A 233 17.61 -12.23 -11.14
N ALA A 234 18.17 -12.54 -9.97
CA ALA A 234 19.10 -11.65 -9.29
C ALA A 234 20.33 -12.42 -8.76
N GLY A 235 21.48 -11.77 -8.82
CA GLY A 235 22.66 -12.19 -8.08
C GLY A 235 22.54 -11.75 -6.63
N ILE A 236 22.60 -12.70 -5.70
CA ILE A 236 22.55 -12.46 -4.27
C ILE A 236 23.95 -12.67 -3.71
N ARG A 237 24.45 -11.68 -2.98
CA ARG A 237 25.72 -11.74 -2.24
C ARG A 237 25.43 -11.55 -0.75
N LEU A 238 25.89 -12.49 0.08
CA LEU A 238 25.76 -12.41 1.53
C LEU A 238 27.04 -11.84 2.14
N ASP A 239 27.20 -10.52 2.05
CA ASP A 239 28.33 -9.80 2.65
C ASP A 239 28.28 -9.87 4.18
N GLY A 240 29.44 -10.02 4.83
CA GLY A 240 29.55 -9.96 6.30
C GLY A 240 29.30 -11.27 7.05
N LEU A 241 28.86 -12.35 6.39
CA LEU A 241 28.98 -13.74 6.92
C LEU A 241 30.45 -14.22 6.97
N ALA A 242 31.44 -13.33 6.99
CA ALA A 242 32.85 -13.68 6.92
C ALA A 242 33.75 -12.82 7.84
N ASP A 243 33.21 -11.91 8.66
CA ASP A 243 34.07 -10.95 9.36
C ASP A 243 34.19 -11.23 10.88
N GLY A 244 35.44 -11.25 11.36
CA GLY A 244 35.82 -11.46 12.76
C GLY A 244 36.28 -12.88 13.13
N GLU A 245 37.53 -13.23 12.78
CA GLU A 245 38.30 -14.42 13.20
C GLU A 245 37.74 -15.84 12.87
N ARG A 246 36.51 -15.97 12.39
CA ARG A 246 35.90 -17.26 12.04
C ARG A 246 36.10 -17.60 10.57
N LYS A 247 37.01 -18.54 10.33
CA LYS A 247 37.23 -19.25 9.06
C LYS A 247 35.90 -19.75 8.45
N LYS A 248 35.68 -19.43 7.17
CA LYS A 248 34.75 -20.07 6.22
C LYS A 248 33.41 -20.56 6.82
N ILE A 249 32.40 -19.67 6.83
CA ILE A 249 31.01 -20.02 7.21
C ILE A 249 30.33 -20.88 6.11
N PHE A 250 30.93 -20.98 4.93
CA PHE A 250 30.47 -21.87 3.86
C PHE A 250 30.96 -23.32 4.06
N PRO A 251 30.11 -24.32 3.78
CA PRO A 251 28.79 -24.19 3.15
C PRO A 251 27.73 -23.62 4.10
N VAL A 252 26.74 -22.91 3.55
CA VAL A 252 25.57 -22.40 4.29
C VAL A 252 24.34 -23.12 3.76
N ASP A 253 23.57 -23.74 4.66
CA ASP A 253 22.28 -24.33 4.29
C ASP A 253 21.20 -23.25 4.40
N ALA A 254 20.30 -23.21 3.42
CA ALA A 254 19.21 -22.25 3.36
C ALA A 254 17.88 -22.98 3.16
N GLN A 255 16.87 -22.61 3.95
CA GLN A 255 15.49 -22.97 3.70
C GLN A 255 14.82 -21.91 2.84
N VAL A 256 14.00 -22.34 1.89
CA VAL A 256 13.39 -21.47 0.89
C VAL A 256 11.90 -21.74 0.82
N TYR A 257 11.11 -20.71 1.04
CA TYR A 257 9.66 -20.76 0.95
C TYR A 257 9.21 -19.87 -0.20
N THR A 258 8.56 -20.47 -1.20
CA THR A 258 8.08 -19.75 -2.38
C THR A 258 6.57 -19.89 -2.52
N MET A 259 5.89 -18.75 -2.61
CA MET A 259 4.48 -18.65 -2.99
C MET A 259 4.39 -18.04 -4.39
N THR A 260 3.62 -18.64 -5.29
CA THR A 260 3.35 -18.11 -6.64
C THR A 260 1.98 -18.62 -7.12
N GLY A 261 1.38 -17.91 -8.07
CA GLY A 261 0.06 -18.23 -8.63
C GLY A 261 -0.35 -17.23 -9.71
N ARG A 262 -1.58 -17.37 -10.22
CA ARG A 262 -2.17 -16.35 -11.11
C ARG A 262 -2.66 -15.16 -10.29
N ARG A 263 -2.72 -13.97 -10.88
CA ARG A 263 -3.08 -12.71 -10.18
C ARG A 263 -4.42 -12.78 -9.43
N GLU A 264 -5.39 -13.50 -9.97
CA GLU A 264 -6.75 -13.66 -9.43
C GLU A 264 -6.96 -15.02 -8.74
N GLN A 265 -5.90 -15.81 -8.56
CA GLN A 265 -6.02 -17.14 -7.97
C GLN A 265 -6.20 -17.05 -6.46
N GLU A 266 -7.20 -17.79 -5.96
CA GLU A 266 -7.54 -17.87 -4.54
C GLU A 266 -7.52 -19.34 -4.10
N ASN A 267 -7.43 -19.56 -2.78
CA ASN A 267 -7.66 -20.87 -2.19
C ASN A 267 -9.17 -21.09 -1.97
N SER A 268 -9.62 -22.33 -2.02
CA SER A 268 -11.02 -22.71 -1.81
C SER A 268 -11.13 -23.97 -0.95
N PHE A 269 -12.36 -24.44 -0.66
CA PHE A 269 -12.52 -25.71 0.02
C PHE A 269 -12.13 -26.91 -0.85
N GLU A 270 -12.22 -26.76 -2.18
CA GLU A 270 -11.82 -27.78 -3.16
C GLU A 270 -10.30 -27.78 -3.38
N GLU A 271 -9.69 -26.59 -3.37
CA GLU A 271 -8.25 -26.39 -3.54
C GLU A 271 -7.70 -25.50 -2.41
N PRO A 272 -7.57 -26.04 -1.18
CA PRO A 272 -7.25 -25.23 0.02
C PRO A 272 -5.82 -24.68 0.04
N GLU A 273 -4.94 -25.22 -0.80
CA GLU A 273 -3.52 -24.87 -0.87
C GLU A 273 -3.09 -24.46 -2.29
N ALA A 274 -4.04 -24.04 -3.15
CA ALA A 274 -3.81 -23.64 -4.54
C ALA A 274 -2.69 -22.58 -4.68
N VAL A 275 -2.62 -21.67 -3.72
CA VAL A 275 -1.56 -20.67 -3.53
C VAL A 275 -1.14 -20.73 -2.06
N SER A 276 -0.10 -21.51 -1.79
CA SER A 276 0.49 -21.71 -0.47
C SER A 276 2.02 -21.80 -0.59
N PRO A 277 2.79 -21.68 0.52
CA PRO A 277 4.25 -21.75 0.47
C PRO A 277 4.72 -23.16 0.11
N VAL A 278 5.53 -23.25 -0.95
CA VAL A 278 6.28 -24.46 -1.29
C VAL A 278 7.67 -24.35 -0.67
N GLU A 279 8.03 -25.33 0.15
CA GLU A 279 9.34 -25.41 0.81
C GLU A 279 10.37 -26.13 -0.07
N SER A 280 11.59 -25.61 -0.09
CA SER A 280 12.75 -26.24 -0.70
C SER A 280 14.01 -25.81 0.05
N SER A 281 15.15 -26.45 -0.24
CA SER A 281 16.42 -26.14 0.41
C SER A 281 17.52 -25.89 -0.59
N LEU A 282 18.44 -24.99 -0.27
CA LEU A 282 19.66 -24.73 -1.02
C LEU A 282 20.88 -24.94 -0.14
N ARG A 283 21.97 -25.38 -0.75
CA ARG A 283 23.30 -25.41 -0.12
C ARG A 283 24.21 -24.47 -0.89
N LEU A 284 24.69 -23.44 -0.21
CA LEU A 284 25.59 -22.45 -0.79
C LEU A 284 27.02 -22.82 -0.47
N GLU A 285 27.85 -22.99 -1.49
CA GLU A 285 29.29 -23.27 -1.33
C GLU A 285 30.13 -21.98 -1.32
N LYS A 286 29.52 -20.85 -1.69
CA LYS A 286 30.17 -19.53 -1.79
C LYS A 286 29.16 -18.41 -1.47
N GLU A 287 29.69 -17.23 -1.21
CA GLU A 287 28.92 -16.04 -0.78
C GLU A 287 28.00 -15.45 -1.84
N CYS A 288 28.22 -15.76 -3.12
CA CYS A 288 27.44 -15.26 -4.24
C CYS A 288 26.72 -16.40 -4.96
N PHE A 289 25.44 -16.23 -5.25
CA PHE A 289 24.70 -17.15 -6.09
C PHE A 289 23.62 -16.41 -6.88
N THR A 290 23.12 -17.03 -7.94
CA THR A 290 21.98 -16.51 -8.68
C THR A 290 20.72 -17.22 -8.20
N TYR A 291 19.66 -16.46 -7.96
CA TYR A 291 18.34 -17.02 -7.68
C TYR A 291 17.33 -16.56 -8.74
N HIS A 292 16.41 -17.44 -9.07
CA HIS A 292 15.35 -17.25 -10.05
C HIS A 292 14.02 -17.12 -9.31
N PHE A 293 13.44 -15.92 -9.30
CA PHE A 293 12.18 -15.62 -8.65
C PHE A 293 11.03 -15.79 -9.66
N PRO A 294 10.10 -16.74 -9.44
CA PRO A 294 8.99 -16.96 -10.34
C PRO A 294 8.15 -15.69 -10.58
N ALA A 295 7.34 -15.68 -11.63
CA ALA A 295 6.37 -14.60 -11.85
C ALA A 295 5.39 -14.49 -10.65
N LEU A 296 4.98 -13.27 -10.32
CA LEU A 296 3.99 -12.98 -9.27
C LEU A 296 4.25 -13.77 -7.97
N SER A 297 5.45 -13.68 -7.43
CA SER A 297 5.91 -14.52 -6.32
C SER A 297 6.34 -13.76 -5.08
N LEU A 298 6.16 -14.39 -3.93
CA LEU A 298 6.86 -14.07 -2.68
C LEU A 298 7.83 -15.22 -2.38
N THR A 299 9.10 -14.90 -2.16
CA THR A 299 10.13 -15.86 -1.75
C THR A 299 10.78 -15.42 -0.45
N VAL A 300 10.88 -16.32 0.51
CA VAL A 300 11.64 -16.16 1.75
C VAL A 300 12.81 -17.13 1.73
N LEU A 301 14.03 -16.60 1.77
CA LEU A 301 15.28 -17.35 1.89
C LEU A 301 15.80 -17.18 3.32
N HIS A 302 15.95 -18.26 4.06
CA HIS A 302 16.41 -18.27 5.45
C HIS A 302 17.73 -19.05 5.53
N PHE A 303 18.83 -18.31 5.67
CA PHE A 303 20.19 -18.81 5.68
C PHE A 303 20.67 -19.08 7.11
N TYR A 304 21.11 -20.32 7.37
CA TYR A 304 21.60 -20.73 8.69
C TYR A 304 23.13 -20.81 8.66
N PRO A 305 23.85 -19.97 9.42
CA PRO A 305 25.30 -20.09 9.50
C PRO A 305 25.68 -21.44 10.11
N ASN A 306 26.66 -22.11 9.51
CA ASN A 306 27.19 -23.36 10.04
C ASN A 306 28.11 -23.08 11.24
N GLU A 307 27.53 -22.79 12.40
CA GLU A 307 28.28 -22.78 13.65
C GLU A 307 28.23 -24.16 14.31
N GLY A 308 29.40 -24.81 14.39
CA GLY A 308 29.55 -26.12 15.01
C GLY A 308 28.96 -26.19 16.42
N LYS A 309 28.06 -27.16 16.64
CA LYS A 309 27.56 -27.62 17.95
C LYS A 309 27.28 -26.51 18.97
N ARG A 310 26.03 -26.04 19.02
CA ARG A 310 25.47 -25.50 20.27
C ARG A 310 25.59 -26.53 21.39
N LYS A 311 26.38 -26.23 22.43
CA LYS A 311 26.29 -26.89 23.74
C LYS A 311 24.97 -26.43 24.37
N GLY A 312 24.05 -27.37 24.60
CA GLY A 312 22.72 -27.15 25.17
C GLY A 312 21.75 -26.70 24.08
N GLY A 313 20.84 -27.52 23.57
CA GLY A 313 19.90 -28.32 24.34
C GLY A 313 18.60 -27.53 24.48
N LEU A 314 17.83 -27.43 23.40
CA LEU A 314 16.38 -27.34 23.49
C LEU A 314 15.79 -28.17 22.37
N GLU A 315 14.91 -29.07 22.78
CA GLU A 315 14.20 -30.02 21.96
C GLU A 315 13.38 -29.32 20.88
N LYS A 316 13.30 -29.97 19.73
CA LYS A 316 12.39 -29.65 18.63
C LYS A 316 11.00 -29.33 19.19
N SER A 317 10.47 -28.15 18.88
CA SER A 317 9.04 -27.87 18.98
C SER A 317 8.31 -28.70 17.93
N ALA A 318 8.01 -29.95 18.28
CA ALA A 318 6.95 -30.71 17.65
C ALA A 318 5.61 -30.09 18.06
N LEU A 319 5.25 -28.97 17.42
CA LEU A 319 3.91 -28.37 17.49
C LEU A 319 3.44 -28.04 16.08
N LEU A 320 3.45 -29.04 15.21
CA LEU A 320 2.77 -29.04 13.91
C LEU A 320 2.57 -30.51 13.51
N GLU A 321 1.70 -31.21 14.24
CA GLU A 321 1.00 -32.42 13.76
C GLU A 321 0.09 -32.95 14.87
N LYS A 322 -1.08 -32.32 15.06
CA LYS A 322 -2.32 -33.01 15.46
C LYS A 322 -3.50 -32.20 14.94
N GLY A 323 -4.08 -32.65 13.83
CA GLY A 323 -5.46 -32.30 13.49
C GLY A 323 -6.41 -32.78 14.62
N PRO A 324 -7.62 -32.20 14.74
CA PRO A 324 -8.55 -32.59 15.78
C PRO A 324 -9.05 -34.02 15.52
N SER A 325 -8.49 -34.98 16.24
CA SER A 325 -9.05 -36.32 16.39
C SER A 325 -10.22 -36.23 17.37
N ALA A 326 -11.44 -36.33 16.85
CA ALA A 326 -12.64 -36.51 17.65
C ALA A 326 -12.67 -37.95 18.20
N CYS A 327 -12.25 -38.15 19.44
CA CYS A 327 -12.59 -39.35 20.19
C CYS A 327 -14.00 -39.16 20.77
N ALA A 328 -15.01 -39.64 20.06
CA ALA A 328 -16.26 -40.05 20.67
C ALA A 328 -15.97 -41.29 21.53
N GLY A 329 -16.05 -41.13 22.85
CA GLY A 329 -16.06 -42.22 23.81
C GLY A 329 -17.40 -42.20 24.52
N ASP A 330 -18.30 -43.07 24.08
CA ASP A 330 -19.47 -43.49 24.83
C ASP A 330 -19.04 -44.02 26.21
N VAL A 331 -19.64 -43.49 27.27
CA VAL A 331 -19.92 -44.25 28.49
C VAL A 331 -21.35 -43.93 28.90
N LEU A 332 -22.23 -44.89 28.63
CA LEU A 332 -23.55 -45.04 29.24
C LEU A 332 -23.39 -45.45 30.71
N GLN A 333 -24.06 -44.76 31.64
CA GLN A 333 -25.15 -45.31 32.47
C GLN A 333 -25.81 -44.21 33.29
#